data_AF-A0A7R7DR71-F1
#
_entry.id   AF-A0A7R7DR71-F1
#
_cell.length_a   1.000
_cell.length_b   1.000
_cell.length_c   1.000
_cell.angle_alpha   90.00
_cell.angle_beta   90.00
_cell.angle_gamma   90.00
#
_symmetry.space_group_name_H-M   'P 1'
#
loop_
_entity.id
_entity.type
_entity.pdbx_description
1 polymer ?
#
loop_
_entity_poly.entity_id
_entity_poly.type
_entity_poly.pdbx_seq_one_letter_code
_entity_poly.pdbx_strand_id
1 'polypeptide(L)'
;MVRSGPGEHCRDGRTLPAGRLAPQSIAIRLLLTDASRPTMLPSNAETGQDDPAVRARAERIIRRSVEGIAEPVRELAAMGLVPSARVEVRTHDMPPSFKLYVINHAEAFFGLYSVIDNRVSIDGTPTVIRDVLGKDSTLFHFTDTDGDTSISREFIEQAQQWFDTRWDTIAQEYPL
;
A
#
# COMPACT_ATOMS: atom_id res chain seq x y z
N MET A 1 -41.45 13.67 17.33
CA MET A 1 -40.78 14.05 18.58
C MET A 1 -39.45 13.32 18.64
N VAL A 2 -38.37 14.08 18.79
CA VAL A 2 -36.94 13.69 18.70
C VAL A 2 -36.53 12.66 19.76
N ARG A 3 -35.56 11.79 19.42
CA ARG A 3 -34.34 11.57 20.22
C ARG A 3 -33.29 10.76 19.44
N SER A 4 -32.31 11.49 18.91
CA SER A 4 -31.01 10.98 18.50
C SER A 4 -30.15 10.72 19.73
N GLY A 5 -29.42 9.58 19.75
CA GLY A 5 -28.40 9.26 20.74
C GLY A 5 -27.03 9.88 20.40
N PRO A 6 -26.11 9.99 21.38
CA PRO A 6 -24.94 10.85 21.30
C PRO A 6 -23.83 10.27 20.42
N GLY A 7 -23.29 11.11 19.55
CA GLY A 7 -22.12 10.80 18.72
C GLY A 7 -20.84 10.76 19.54
N GLU A 8 -20.00 9.76 19.26
CA GLU A 8 -18.67 9.61 19.83
C GLU A 8 -17.78 10.80 19.47
N HIS A 9 -17.10 11.32 20.48
CA HIS A 9 -16.27 12.52 20.41
C HIS A 9 -14.86 12.19 19.90
N CYS A 10 -14.49 12.72 18.75
CA CYS A 10 -13.08 12.89 18.37
C CYS A 10 -12.56 14.18 19.04
N ARG A 11 -11.38 14.11 19.66
CA ARG A 11 -10.82 15.12 20.60
C ARG A 11 -10.44 16.48 20.00
N ASP A 12 -10.90 16.82 18.81
CA ASP A 12 -10.59 18.09 18.15
C ASP A 12 -11.78 18.63 17.33
N GLY A 13 -12.88 18.97 18.01
CA GLY A 13 -13.86 20.02 17.65
C GLY A 13 -14.48 20.13 16.24
N ARG A 14 -14.15 19.29 15.27
CA ARG A 14 -14.67 19.36 13.89
C ARG A 14 -15.47 18.11 13.58
N THR A 15 -16.78 18.23 13.71
CA THR A 15 -17.73 17.33 13.06
C THR A 15 -17.67 17.56 11.55
N LEU A 16 -17.17 16.58 10.79
CA LEU A 16 -17.28 16.59 9.34
C LEU A 16 -18.76 16.36 8.96
N PRO A 17 -19.39 17.22 8.15
CA PRO A 17 -20.77 17.01 7.73
C PRO A 17 -20.88 15.72 6.92
N ALA A 18 -21.65 14.75 7.42
CA ALA A 18 -22.03 13.57 6.68
C ALA A 18 -22.83 14.00 5.43
N GLY A 19 -22.19 14.00 4.26
CA GLY A 19 -22.82 14.31 2.98
C GLY A 19 -22.09 15.29 2.07
N ARG A 20 -20.89 15.79 2.40
CA ARG A 20 -20.20 16.78 1.54
C ARG A 20 -18.68 16.65 1.44
N LEU A 21 -18.16 15.43 1.43
CA LEU A 21 -16.74 15.17 1.18
C LEU A 21 -16.58 14.24 -0.03
N ALA A 22 -17.06 14.68 -1.19
CA ALA A 22 -16.65 14.07 -2.44
C ALA A 22 -15.32 14.71 -2.86
N PRO A 23 -14.22 13.94 -2.96
CA PRO A 23 -12.96 14.50 -3.41
C PRO A 23 -13.11 15.04 -4.84
N GLN A 24 -12.41 16.14 -5.15
CA GLN A 24 -12.35 16.66 -6.53
C GLN A 24 -11.49 15.77 -7.43
N SER A 25 -10.54 15.04 -6.84
CA SER A 25 -9.72 14.07 -7.53
C SER A 25 -9.26 12.93 -6.64
N ILE A 26 -9.01 11.77 -7.24
CA ILE A 26 -8.32 10.63 -6.63
C ILE A 26 -7.14 10.28 -7.55
N ALA A 27 -5.91 10.38 -7.06
CA ALA A 27 -4.72 9.98 -7.79
C ALA A 27 -3.91 9.00 -6.93
N ILE A 28 -3.75 7.77 -7.41
CA ILE A 28 -3.02 6.72 -6.71
C ILE A 28 -1.86 6.23 -7.59
N ARG A 29 -0.65 6.25 -7.02
CA ARG A 29 0.53 5.61 -7.62
C ARG A 29 0.92 4.42 -6.74
N LEU A 30 1.01 3.24 -7.32
CA LEU A 30 1.41 2.00 -6.64
C LEU A 30 2.79 1.58 -7.15
N LEU A 31 3.79 1.58 -6.28
CA LEU A 31 5.14 1.08 -6.57
C LEU A 31 5.34 -0.25 -5.85
N LEU A 32 5.50 -1.34 -6.61
CA LEU A 32 5.48 -2.71 -6.09
C LEU A 32 6.74 -3.49 -6.48
N THR A 33 7.01 -4.59 -5.78
CA THR A 33 8.06 -5.54 -6.22
C THR A 33 7.57 -6.34 -7.43
N ASP A 34 8.43 -6.50 -8.44
CA ASP A 34 8.16 -7.40 -9.57
C ASP A 34 8.29 -8.87 -9.15
N ALA A 35 7.16 -9.53 -8.93
CA ALA A 35 7.11 -10.94 -8.57
C ALA A 35 7.22 -11.90 -9.78
N SER A 36 7.34 -11.38 -11.01
CA SER A 36 7.54 -12.21 -12.21
C SER A 36 9.00 -12.66 -12.37
N ARG A 37 9.93 -11.99 -11.69
CA ARG A 37 11.37 -12.24 -11.76
C ARG A 37 11.88 -12.96 -10.52
N PRO A 38 13.02 -13.69 -10.61
CA PRO A 38 13.67 -14.26 -9.44
C PRO A 38 13.94 -13.21 -8.35
N THR A 39 13.57 -13.52 -7.12
CA THR A 39 13.71 -12.62 -5.97
C THR A 39 14.20 -13.39 -4.74
N MET A 40 14.83 -12.68 -3.81
CA MET A 40 15.21 -13.25 -2.51
C MET A 40 14.00 -13.55 -1.62
N LEU A 41 12.93 -12.77 -1.75
CA LEU A 41 11.70 -12.91 -0.97
C LEU A 41 10.46 -12.58 -1.82
N PRO A 42 9.38 -13.37 -1.72
CA PRO A 42 9.32 -14.65 -1.00
C PRO A 42 10.13 -15.76 -1.68
N SER A 43 10.61 -16.74 -0.89
CA SER A 43 11.44 -17.85 -1.34
C SER A 43 11.05 -19.18 -0.67
N ASN A 44 11.62 -20.28 -1.13
CA ASN A 44 11.45 -21.58 -0.47
C ASN A 44 12.19 -21.57 0.89
N ALA A 45 11.51 -21.97 1.98
CA ALA A 45 12.07 -21.87 3.33
C ALA A 45 13.24 -22.84 3.58
N GLU A 46 13.25 -24.00 2.93
CA GLU A 46 14.27 -25.04 3.11
C GLU A 46 15.55 -24.69 2.35
N THR A 47 15.44 -24.32 1.07
CA THR A 47 16.60 -24.01 0.23
C THR A 47 17.06 -22.56 0.37
N GLY A 48 16.18 -21.66 0.83
CA GLY A 48 16.42 -20.22 0.86
C GLY A 48 16.55 -19.60 -0.55
N GLN A 49 16.19 -20.35 -1.59
CA GLN A 49 16.28 -19.90 -2.98
C GLN A 49 14.90 -19.54 -3.53
N ASP A 50 14.92 -18.75 -4.60
CA ASP A 50 13.76 -18.50 -5.42
C ASP A 50 13.05 -19.81 -5.83
N ASP A 51 11.73 -19.77 -5.82
CA ASP A 51 10.88 -20.89 -6.21
C ASP A 51 9.76 -20.35 -7.13
N PRO A 52 9.67 -20.80 -8.38
CA PRO A 52 8.67 -20.32 -9.34
C PRO A 52 7.23 -20.44 -8.84
N ALA A 53 6.89 -21.46 -8.06
CA ALA A 53 5.54 -21.65 -7.53
C ALA A 53 5.24 -20.65 -6.41
N VAL A 54 6.24 -20.33 -5.58
CA VAL A 54 6.16 -19.28 -4.56
C VAL A 54 6.02 -17.90 -5.20
N ARG A 55 6.78 -17.61 -6.26
CA ARG A 55 6.64 -16.38 -7.05
C ARG A 55 5.26 -16.24 -7.68
N ALA A 56 4.76 -17.29 -8.35
CA ALA A 56 3.44 -17.27 -8.97
C ALA A 56 2.33 -17.00 -7.93
N ARG A 57 2.48 -17.50 -6.69
CA ARG A 57 1.60 -17.14 -5.58
C ARG A 57 1.69 -15.64 -5.24
N ALA A 58 2.89 -15.10 -5.10
CA ALA A 58 3.10 -13.68 -4.79
C ALA A 58 2.52 -12.76 -5.89
N GLU A 59 2.73 -13.11 -7.16
CA GLU A 59 2.19 -12.39 -8.31
C GLU A 59 0.65 -12.37 -8.28
N ARG A 60 -0.01 -13.48 -7.96
CA ARG A 60 -1.48 -13.52 -7.79
C ARG A 60 -1.96 -12.61 -6.66
N ILE A 61 -1.21 -12.50 -5.56
CA ILE A 61 -1.56 -11.62 -4.43
C ILE A 61 -1.42 -10.15 -4.84
N ILE A 62 -0.31 -9.80 -5.52
CA ILE A 62 -0.08 -8.46 -6.04
C ILE A 62 -1.21 -8.07 -6.99
N ARG A 63 -1.52 -8.93 -7.97
CA ARG A 63 -2.56 -8.68 -8.97
C ARG A 63 -3.92 -8.42 -8.33
N ARG A 64 -4.37 -9.31 -7.44
CA ARG A 64 -5.65 -9.14 -6.70
C ARG A 64 -5.67 -7.86 -5.87
N SER A 65 -4.55 -7.47 -5.27
CA SER A 65 -4.47 -6.25 -4.46
C SER A 65 -4.54 -5.01 -5.34
N VAL A 66 -3.86 -5.02 -6.48
CA VAL A 66 -3.89 -3.96 -7.49
C VAL A 66 -5.31 -3.80 -8.04
N GLU A 67 -5.95 -4.89 -8.47
CA GLU A 67 -7.33 -4.90 -8.97
C GLU A 67 -8.31 -4.39 -7.91
N GLY A 68 -8.17 -4.84 -6.66
CA GLY A 68 -9.00 -4.39 -5.54
C GLY A 68 -8.89 -2.89 -5.21
N ILE A 69 -7.85 -2.21 -5.69
CA ILE A 69 -7.69 -0.74 -5.58
C ILE A 69 -8.16 -0.06 -6.87
N ALA A 70 -7.73 -0.58 -8.02
CA ALA A 70 -7.98 0.05 -9.31
C ALA A 70 -9.47 0.03 -9.67
N GLU A 71 -10.17 -1.08 -9.43
CA GLU A 71 -11.55 -1.24 -9.87
C GLU A 71 -12.52 -0.29 -9.16
N PRO A 72 -12.53 -0.18 -7.81
CA PRO A 72 -13.41 0.76 -7.13
C PRO A 72 -13.13 2.22 -7.53
N VAL A 73 -11.88 2.59 -7.78
CA VAL A 73 -11.51 3.95 -8.21
C VAL A 73 -12.04 4.25 -9.62
N ARG A 74 -11.95 3.28 -10.53
CA ARG A 74 -12.54 3.38 -11.88
C ARG A 74 -14.06 3.47 -11.81
N GLU A 75 -14.71 2.68 -10.96
CA GLU A 75 -16.16 2.71 -10.76
C GLU A 75 -16.64 4.08 -10.25
N LEU A 76 -15.94 4.68 -9.29
CA LEU A 76 -16.24 6.03 -8.78
C LEU A 76 -16.21 7.08 -9.89
N ALA A 77 -15.23 7.00 -10.80
CA ALA A 77 -15.16 7.87 -11.97
C ALA A 77 -16.28 7.59 -12.97
N ALA A 78 -16.57 6.32 -13.27
CA ALA A 78 -17.60 5.91 -14.21
C ALA A 78 -19.01 6.34 -13.77
N MET A 79 -19.28 6.34 -12.45
CA MET A 79 -20.53 6.83 -11.87
C MET A 79 -20.61 8.36 -11.79
N GLY A 80 -19.55 9.10 -12.15
CA GLY A 80 -19.48 10.55 -12.03
C GLY A 80 -19.45 11.06 -10.57
N LEU A 81 -19.10 10.19 -9.61
CA LEU A 81 -19.02 10.54 -8.19
C LEU A 81 -17.74 11.30 -7.86
N VAL A 82 -16.71 11.16 -8.69
CA VAL A 82 -15.43 11.87 -8.59
C VAL A 82 -15.07 12.43 -9.97
N PRO A 83 -14.82 13.76 -10.10
CA PRO A 83 -14.52 14.37 -11.40
C PRO A 83 -13.26 13.84 -12.10
N SER A 84 -12.24 13.44 -11.32
CA SER A 84 -10.97 12.94 -11.85
C SER A 84 -10.46 11.79 -10.99
N ALA A 85 -10.28 10.60 -11.57
CA ALA A 85 -9.70 9.47 -10.85
C ALA A 85 -8.67 8.75 -11.72
N ARG A 86 -7.49 8.46 -11.16
CA ARG A 86 -6.39 7.79 -11.85
C ARG A 86 -5.66 6.85 -10.89
N VAL A 87 -5.37 5.65 -11.39
CA VAL A 87 -4.49 4.68 -10.73
C VAL A 87 -3.38 4.32 -11.70
N GLU A 88 -2.14 4.44 -11.23
CA GLU A 88 -0.94 4.06 -11.97
C GLU A 88 -0.18 3.03 -11.16
N VAL A 89 0.36 2.03 -11.84
CA VAL A 89 1.11 0.97 -11.18
C VAL A 89 2.44 0.80 -11.88
N ARG A 90 3.51 0.74 -11.09
CA ARG A 90 4.85 0.40 -11.55
C ARG A 90 5.49 -0.64 -10.64
N THR A 91 6.42 -1.40 -11.18
CA THR A 91 7.18 -2.42 -10.44
C THR A 91 8.68 -2.18 -10.46
N HIS A 92 9.39 -2.73 -9.47
CA HIS A 92 10.85 -2.74 -9.40
C HIS A 92 11.40 -4.08 -8.87
N ASP A 93 12.70 -4.32 -9.02
CA ASP A 93 13.31 -5.64 -8.72
C ASP A 93 13.75 -5.82 -7.24
N MET A 94 13.62 -4.81 -6.39
CA MET A 94 13.96 -4.97 -4.96
C MET A 94 12.90 -5.80 -4.21
N PRO A 95 13.32 -6.71 -3.31
CA PRO A 95 12.39 -7.45 -2.47
C PRO A 95 11.61 -6.51 -1.52
N PRO A 96 10.38 -6.89 -1.14
CA PRO A 96 9.56 -6.06 -0.26
C PRO A 96 10.27 -5.92 1.10
N SER A 97 10.68 -4.71 1.45
CA SER A 97 11.43 -4.44 2.70
C SER A 97 10.60 -3.69 3.74
N PHE A 98 9.60 -2.94 3.27
CA PHE A 98 8.70 -2.15 4.11
C PHE A 98 7.40 -1.84 3.38
N LYS A 99 6.44 -1.34 4.13
CA LYS A 99 5.17 -0.79 3.69
C LYS A 99 5.21 0.72 3.86
N LEU A 100 4.92 1.46 2.80
CA LEU A 100 4.89 2.92 2.82
C LEU A 100 3.62 3.42 2.15
N TYR A 101 2.91 4.30 2.84
CA TYR A 101 1.86 5.13 2.29
C TYR A 101 2.24 6.59 2.48
N VAL A 102 2.08 7.40 1.44
CA VAL A 102 2.17 8.85 1.51
C VAL A 102 0.85 9.41 0.99
N ILE A 103 0.17 10.20 1.81
CA ILE A 103 -1.18 10.70 1.52
C ILE A 103 -1.13 12.22 1.47
N ASN A 104 -1.53 12.78 0.33
CA ASN A 104 -1.62 14.23 0.08
C ASN A 104 -0.38 15.04 0.47
N HIS A 105 0.80 14.41 0.45
CA HIS A 105 2.08 15.01 0.87
C HIS A 105 2.09 15.52 2.33
N ALA A 106 1.11 15.11 3.15
CA ALA A 106 0.88 15.64 4.49
C ALA A 106 0.95 14.55 5.57
N GLU A 107 0.75 13.29 5.18
CA GLU A 107 0.80 12.16 6.09
C GLU A 107 1.57 11.00 5.48
N ALA A 108 2.27 10.26 6.34
CA ALA A 108 2.89 9.01 5.96
C ALA A 108 2.60 7.90 6.97
N PHE A 109 2.42 6.69 6.46
CA PHE A 109 2.37 5.47 7.26
C PHE A 109 3.49 4.55 6.82
N PHE A 110 4.36 4.16 7.76
CA PHE A 110 5.53 3.33 7.47
C PHE A 110 5.58 2.12 8.36
N GLY A 111 5.89 0.94 7.81
CA GLY A 111 6.07 -0.28 8.58
C GLY A 111 7.17 -1.15 7.99
N LEU A 112 8.04 -1.67 8.83
CA LEU A 112 9.09 -2.59 8.41
C LEU A 112 8.51 -4.00 8.26
N TYR A 113 8.91 -4.70 7.21
CA TYR A 113 8.55 -6.10 7.05
C TYR A 113 9.56 -7.00 7.77
N SER A 114 9.07 -7.82 8.70
CA SER A 114 9.85 -8.91 9.27
C SER A 114 9.81 -10.12 8.32
N VAL A 115 10.97 -10.77 8.17
CA VAL A 115 11.09 -12.01 7.41
C VAL A 115 10.75 -13.18 8.33
N ILE A 116 9.78 -14.00 7.94
CA ILE A 116 9.31 -15.15 8.71
C ILE A 116 9.13 -16.36 7.81
N ASP A 117 9.19 -17.54 8.39
CA ASP A 117 8.74 -18.75 7.71
C ASP A 117 7.22 -18.86 7.87
N ASN A 118 6.49 -19.02 6.76
CA ASN A 118 5.04 -19.06 6.70
C ASN A 118 4.57 -20.35 6.01
N ARG A 119 3.56 -21.01 6.59
CA ARG A 119 2.94 -22.21 5.99
C ARG A 119 1.77 -21.77 5.12
N VAL A 120 1.88 -21.99 3.81
CA VAL A 120 0.87 -21.61 2.82
C VAL A 120 0.39 -22.84 2.04
N SER A 121 -0.73 -22.71 1.34
CA SER A 121 -1.14 -23.68 0.33
C SER A 121 -0.81 -23.15 -1.07
N ILE A 122 -0.06 -23.92 -1.85
CA ILE A 122 0.23 -23.67 -3.27
C ILE A 122 -0.35 -24.85 -4.04
N ASP A 123 -1.36 -24.58 -4.87
CA ASP A 123 -2.07 -25.59 -5.67
C ASP A 123 -2.53 -26.82 -4.88
N GLY A 124 -3.05 -26.57 -3.67
CA GLY A 124 -3.53 -27.61 -2.75
C GLY A 124 -2.44 -28.27 -1.91
N THR A 125 -1.17 -27.98 -2.17
CA THR A 125 -0.03 -28.55 -1.43
C THR A 125 0.39 -27.61 -0.29
N PRO A 126 0.50 -28.09 0.95
CA PRO A 126 1.11 -27.32 2.04
C PRO A 126 2.60 -27.09 1.78
N THR A 127 3.03 -25.84 1.71
CA THR A 127 4.41 -25.43 1.43
C THR A 127 4.86 -24.44 2.51
N VAL A 128 6.09 -24.62 3.01
CA VAL A 128 6.72 -23.63 3.90
C VAL A 128 7.56 -22.68 3.05
N ILE A 129 7.27 -21.40 3.15
CA ILE A 129 7.96 -20.34 2.40
C ILE A 129 8.62 -19.37 3.38
N ARG A 130 9.72 -18.75 2.98
CA ARG A 130 10.25 -17.57 3.66
C ARG A 130 9.63 -16.35 3.01
N ASP A 131 8.85 -15.60 3.78
CA ASP A 131 8.02 -14.50 3.29
C ASP A 131 8.11 -13.31 4.25
N VAL A 132 7.48 -12.21 3.86
CA VAL A 132 7.37 -11.01 4.66
C VAL A 132 6.03 -10.94 5.39
N LEU A 133 6.04 -10.57 6.66
CA LEU A 133 4.83 -10.35 7.44
C LEU A 133 4.15 -9.04 7.00
N GLY A 134 3.20 -9.14 6.06
CA GLY A 134 2.56 -7.97 5.46
C GLY A 134 1.27 -7.47 6.13
N LYS A 135 0.42 -8.38 6.62
CA LYS A 135 -0.94 -8.04 7.06
C LYS A 135 -1.00 -7.44 8.47
N ASP A 136 -0.15 -7.94 9.36
CA ASP A 136 -0.15 -7.58 10.79
C ASP A 136 1.08 -6.72 11.16
N SER A 137 1.69 -6.05 10.18
CA SER A 137 2.81 -5.15 10.46
C SER A 137 2.33 -3.86 11.11
N THR A 138 3.02 -3.45 12.17
CA THR A 138 2.80 -2.14 12.80
C THR A 138 3.14 -1.03 11.81
N LEU A 139 2.24 -0.05 11.68
CA LEU A 139 2.46 1.17 10.92
C LEU A 139 2.69 2.34 11.88
N PHE A 140 3.85 2.97 11.76
CA PHE A 140 4.15 4.26 12.37
C PHE A 140 3.48 5.36 11.56
N HIS A 141 2.75 6.24 12.22
CA HIS A 141 2.05 7.36 11.60
C HIS A 141 2.85 8.65 11.80
N PHE A 142 3.06 9.38 10.72
CA PHE A 142 3.70 10.69 10.68
C PHE A 142 2.74 11.69 10.07
N THR A 143 2.61 12.87 10.68
CA THR A 143 1.71 13.95 10.24
C THR A 143 2.45 15.29 10.26
N ASP A 144 2.16 16.15 9.29
CA ASP A 144 2.72 17.51 9.17
C ASP A 144 2.14 18.49 10.24
N THR A 145 1.22 18.04 11.09
CA THR A 145 0.65 18.87 12.16
C THR A 145 1.57 19.06 13.37
N ASP A 146 2.70 18.35 13.43
CA ASP A 146 3.62 18.37 14.59
C ASP A 146 4.57 19.59 14.61
N GLY A 147 4.41 20.53 13.67
CA GLY A 147 5.18 21.77 13.56
C GLY A 147 6.35 21.69 12.58
N ASP A 148 6.82 22.87 12.13
CA ASP A 148 7.74 23.05 10.99
C ASP A 148 9.11 22.37 11.12
N THR A 149 9.51 21.91 12.31
CA THR A 149 10.80 21.26 12.60
C THR A 149 10.64 19.87 13.21
N SER A 150 9.54 19.17 12.89
CA SER A 150 9.24 17.86 13.44
C SER A 150 9.79 16.75 12.56
N ILE A 151 10.43 15.74 13.18
CA ILE A 151 10.91 14.51 12.52
C ILE A 151 9.85 13.90 11.59
N SER A 152 8.57 14.06 11.93
CA SER A 152 7.42 13.67 11.10
C SER A 152 7.46 14.32 9.71
N ARG A 153 7.64 15.63 9.62
CA ARG A 153 7.74 16.37 8.36
C ARG A 153 8.95 15.92 7.54
N GLU A 154 10.14 15.87 8.14
CA GLU A 154 11.32 15.40 7.40
C GLU A 154 11.14 13.97 6.90
N PHE A 155 10.51 13.09 7.69
CA PHE A 155 10.22 11.73 7.26
C PHE A 155 9.27 11.69 6.06
N ILE A 156 8.19 12.49 6.07
CA ILE A 156 7.24 12.57 4.94
C ILE A 156 7.96 13.03 3.67
N GLU A 157 8.78 14.09 3.76
CA GLU A 157 9.54 14.62 2.63
C GLU A 157 10.54 13.58 2.08
N GLN A 158 11.29 12.91 2.96
CA GLN A 158 12.22 11.85 2.56
C GLN A 158 11.51 10.62 1.97
N ALA A 159 10.35 10.24 2.53
CA ALA A 159 9.55 9.12 2.02
C ALA A 159 9.00 9.41 0.62
N GLN A 160 8.56 10.65 0.38
CA GLN A 160 8.15 11.09 -0.95
C GLN A 160 9.34 11.06 -1.92
N GLN A 161 10.48 11.65 -1.55
CA GLN A 161 11.68 11.64 -2.39
C GLN A 161 12.13 10.21 -2.73
N TRP A 162 12.09 9.31 -1.75
CA TRP A 162 12.39 7.89 -1.94
C TRP A 162 11.46 7.23 -2.97
N PHE A 163 10.16 7.56 -2.93
CA PHE A 163 9.16 7.04 -3.85
C PHE A 163 9.37 7.60 -5.26
N ASP A 164 9.41 8.94 -5.39
CA ASP A 164 9.48 9.62 -6.67
C ASP A 164 10.77 9.25 -7.43
N THR A 165 11.91 9.19 -6.74
CA THR A 165 13.17 8.76 -7.37
C THR A 165 13.07 7.36 -7.97
N ARG A 166 12.45 6.40 -7.29
CA ARG A 166 12.29 5.04 -7.84
C ARG A 166 11.28 5.01 -8.96
N TRP A 167 10.16 5.68 -8.75
CA TRP A 167 9.08 5.79 -9.71
C TRP A 167 9.61 6.29 -11.06
N ASP A 168 10.42 7.35 -11.06
CA ASP A 168 10.89 8.02 -12.28
C ASP A 168 12.14 7.37 -12.92
N THR A 169 12.89 6.53 -12.19
CA THR A 169 14.18 6.02 -12.68
C THR A 169 14.19 4.52 -12.99
N ILE A 170 13.90 3.68 -12.00
CA ILE A 170 14.10 2.23 -12.10
C ILE A 170 12.79 1.45 -12.23
N ALA A 171 11.66 2.09 -11.96
CA ALA A 171 10.37 1.44 -11.99
C ALA A 171 9.87 1.24 -13.43
N GLN A 172 9.28 0.08 -13.71
CA GLN A 172 8.72 -0.29 -15.00
C GLN A 172 7.20 -0.29 -14.93
N GLU A 173 6.53 -0.02 -16.04
CA GLU A 173 5.06 -0.05 -16.08
C GLU A 173 4.52 -1.45 -15.76
N TYR A 174 3.51 -1.50 -14.90
CA TYR A 174 2.78 -2.72 -14.60
C TYR A 174 1.48 -2.74 -15.42
N PRO A 175 1.20 -3.81 -16.17
CA PRO A 175 -0.03 -3.92 -16.95
C PRO A 175 -1.24 -4.04 -16.01
N LEU A 176 -2.10 -3.03 -16.07
CA LEU A 176 -3.39 -2.93 -15.38
C LEU A 176 -4.54 -3.51 -16.21
#